data_AF-A0A966K7W8-F1
#
_entry.id   AF-A0A966K7W8-F1
#
_cell.length_a   1.000
_cell.length_b   1.000
_cell.length_c   1.000
_cell.angle_alpha   90.00
_cell.angle_beta   90.00
_cell.angle_gamma   90.00
#
_symmetry.space_group_name_H-M   'P 1'
#
loop_
_entity.id
_entity.type
_entity.pdbx_description
1 polymer ?
#
loop_
_entity_poly.entity_id
_entity_poly.type
_entity_poly.pdbx_seq_one_letter_code
_entity_poly.pdbx_strand_id
1 'polypeptide(L)'
;MIWLRSLLFFISLITYTPVYAVFCLIIFPFINEHTRYRIIQFWGRSIIFFLQFFCGLRFEVLGKENIQAVIDQPVVILSKHQSAWETIAFLQIFPKDLCYVFKRELLWIPFFGWVIGLLNMIHINRSDTGGSAISVANQGKERL
;
A
#
# COMPACT_ATOMS: atom_id res chain seq x y z
N MET A 1 6.85 28.63 3.41
CA MET A 1 7.36 27.75 2.32
C MET A 1 6.94 26.30 2.46
N ILE A 2 7.12 25.64 3.62
CA ILE A 2 6.71 24.22 3.81
C ILE A 2 5.21 24.01 3.54
N TRP A 3 4.34 24.87 4.07
CA TRP A 3 2.90 24.79 3.87
C TRP A 3 2.47 24.77 2.40
N LEU A 4 3.10 25.58 1.55
CA LEU A 4 2.80 25.60 0.12
C LEU A 4 3.19 24.29 -0.56
N ARG A 5 4.38 23.76 -0.23
CA ARG A 5 4.87 22.47 -0.74
C ARG A 5 3.95 21.31 -0.34
N SER A 6 3.54 21.28 0.94
CA SER A 6 2.59 20.31 1.46
C SER A 6 1.21 20.44 0.81
N LEU A 7 0.74 21.66 0.56
CA LEU A 7 -0.53 21.92 -0.13
C LEU A 7 -0.50 21.41 -1.57
N LEU A 8 0.58 21.70 -2.32
CA LEU A 8 0.74 21.21 -3.70
C LEU A 8 0.79 19.69 -3.78
N PHE A 9 1.49 19.05 -2.83
CA PHE A 9 1.48 17.60 -2.70
C PHE A 9 0.07 17.07 -2.40
N PHE A 10 -0.65 17.68 -1.45
CA PHE A 10 -2.00 17.26 -1.08
C PHE A 10 -2.99 17.38 -2.25
N ILE A 11 -2.94 18.49 -2.99
CA ILE A 11 -3.75 18.70 -4.20
C ILE A 11 -3.42 17.62 -5.24
N SER A 12 -2.14 17.32 -5.43
CA SER A 12 -1.70 16.27 -6.36
C SER A 12 -2.20 14.89 -5.91
N LEU A 13 -2.14 14.58 -4.62
CA LEU A 13 -2.61 13.31 -4.06
C LEU A 13 -4.12 13.12 -4.25
N ILE A 14 -4.93 14.12 -3.91
CA ILE A 14 -6.40 14.04 -3.95
C ILE A 14 -6.97 14.10 -5.37
N THR A 15 -6.19 14.59 -6.35
CA THR A 15 -6.58 14.59 -7.76
C THR A 15 -6.07 13.35 -8.48
N TYR A 16 -4.79 13.01 -8.32
CA TYR A 16 -4.18 11.86 -8.99
C TYR A 16 -4.76 10.53 -8.52
N THR A 17 -4.97 10.35 -7.21
CA THR A 17 -5.40 9.04 -6.65
C THR A 17 -6.77 8.61 -7.15
N PRO A 18 -7.83 9.46 -7.15
CA PRO A 18 -9.13 9.08 -7.71
C PRO A 18 -9.07 8.77 -9.21
N VAL A 19 -8.35 9.57 -9.99
CA VAL A 19 -8.20 9.35 -11.45
C VAL A 19 -7.51 8.01 -11.71
N TYR A 20 -6.42 7.74 -11.01
CA TYR A 20 -5.70 6.47 -11.13
C TYR A 20 -6.55 5.29 -10.65
N ALA A 21 -7.35 5.48 -9.60
CA ALA A 21 -8.24 4.45 -9.09
C ALA A 21 -9.35 4.11 -10.10
N VAL A 22 -9.95 5.09 -10.78
CA VAL A 22 -10.92 4.83 -11.86
C VAL A 22 -10.30 3.99 -12.96
N PHE A 23 -9.06 4.32 -13.38
CA PHE A 23 -8.31 3.50 -14.32
C PHE A 23 -8.11 2.05 -13.82
N CYS A 24 -7.74 1.86 -12.55
CA CYS A 24 -7.62 0.54 -11.95
C CYS A 24 -8.95 -0.22 -11.95
N LEU A 25 -10.06 0.42 -11.57
CA LEU A 25 -11.39 -0.22 -11.53
C LEU A 25 -11.83 -0.72 -12.90
N ILE A 26 -11.44 -0.04 -13.98
CA ILE A 26 -11.73 -0.45 -15.35
C ILE A 26 -10.86 -1.64 -15.75
N ILE A 27 -9.56 -1.64 -15.41
CA ILE A 27 -8.61 -2.63 -15.94
C ILE A 27 -8.54 -3.90 -15.09
N PHE A 28 -8.66 -3.80 -13.77
CA PHE A 28 -8.45 -4.91 -12.83
C PHE A 28 -9.26 -6.17 -13.16
N PRO A 29 -10.54 -6.08 -13.58
CA PRO A 29 -11.32 -7.26 -13.99
C PRO A 29 -10.69 -8.07 -15.13
N PHE A 30 -9.83 -7.46 -15.95
CA PHE A 30 -9.26 -8.08 -17.16
C PHE A 30 -7.82 -8.57 -16.97
N ILE A 31 -7.24 -8.43 -15.78
CA ILE A 31 -5.83 -8.76 -15.51
C ILE A 31 -5.67 -9.63 -14.25
N ASN A 32 -4.56 -10.39 -14.22
CA ASN A 32 -4.20 -11.24 -13.08
C ASN A 32 -3.72 -10.42 -11.87
N GLU A 33 -3.69 -11.08 -10.71
CA GLU A 33 -3.37 -10.47 -9.41
C GLU A 33 -1.97 -9.83 -9.38
N HIS A 34 -0.94 -10.52 -9.86
CA HIS A 34 0.43 -9.98 -9.92
C HIS A 34 0.51 -8.69 -10.74
N THR A 35 -0.24 -8.61 -11.84
CA THR A 35 -0.27 -7.39 -12.67
C THR A 35 -1.00 -6.26 -11.95
N ARG A 36 -2.11 -6.54 -11.25
CA ARG A 36 -2.79 -5.54 -10.40
C ARG A 36 -1.82 -4.98 -9.38
N TYR A 37 -1.05 -5.84 -8.72
CA TYR A 37 -0.06 -5.41 -7.74
C TYR A 37 1.02 -4.51 -8.34
N ARG A 38 1.58 -4.86 -9.51
CA ARG A 38 2.54 -3.98 -10.22
C ARG A 38 1.96 -2.60 -10.55
N ILE A 39 0.69 -2.54 -10.94
CA ILE A 39 -0.01 -1.27 -11.20
C ILE A 39 -0.13 -0.45 -9.91
N ILE A 40 -0.38 -1.09 -8.76
CA ILE A 40 -0.42 -0.41 -7.45
C ILE A 40 0.98 0.02 -7.00
N GLN A 41 2.02 -0.78 -7.24
CA GLN A 41 3.40 -0.36 -6.99
C GLN A 41 3.75 0.89 -7.80
N PHE A 42 3.31 0.97 -9.05
CA PHE A 42 3.51 2.16 -9.87
C PHE A 42 2.81 3.38 -9.26
N TRP A 43 1.56 3.25 -8.80
CA TRP A 43 0.88 4.32 -8.06
C TRP A 43 1.69 4.77 -6.83
N GLY A 44 2.17 3.82 -6.02
CA GLY A 44 2.99 4.14 -4.85
C GLY A 44 4.28 4.89 -5.21
N ARG A 45 4.97 4.46 -6.27
CA ARG A 45 6.16 5.16 -6.80
C ARG A 45 5.83 6.58 -7.27
N SER A 46 4.70 6.79 -7.93
CA SER A 46 4.24 8.13 -8.33
C SER A 46 3.99 9.04 -7.13
N ILE A 47 3.36 8.53 -6.07
CA ILE A 47 3.13 9.33 -4.85
C ILE A 47 4.45 9.70 -4.16
N ILE A 48 5.40 8.76 -4.08
CA ILE A 48 6.73 9.02 -3.53
C ILE A 48 7.48 10.04 -4.39
N PHE A 49 7.37 9.96 -5.71
CA PHE A 49 7.92 10.95 -6.62
C PHE A 49 7.32 12.33 -6.37
N PHE A 50 6.00 12.45 -6.18
CA PHE A 50 5.37 13.73 -5.83
C PHE A 50 5.85 14.28 -4.48
N LEU A 51 6.06 13.41 -3.48
CA LEU A 51 6.66 13.82 -2.21
C LEU A 51 8.10 14.31 -2.36
N GLN A 52 8.91 13.63 -3.18
CA GLN A 52 10.26 14.06 -3.51
C GLN A 52 10.25 15.42 -4.23
N PHE A 53 9.40 15.56 -5.24
CA PHE A 53 9.31 16.76 -6.06
C PHE A 53 8.78 17.96 -5.28
N PHE A 54 7.62 17.85 -4.66
CA PHE A 54 6.99 18.96 -3.95
C PHE A 54 7.63 19.18 -2.59
N CYS A 55 7.82 18.14 -1.78
CA CYS A 55 8.26 18.29 -0.38
C CYS A 55 9.76 18.10 -0.18
N GLY A 56 10.51 17.61 -1.18
CA GLY A 56 11.95 17.35 -1.05
C GLY A 56 12.27 16.15 -0.17
N LEU A 57 11.28 15.29 0.10
CA LEU A 57 11.44 14.14 0.99
C LEU A 57 12.33 13.10 0.32
N ARG A 58 13.51 12.85 0.88
CA ARG A 58 14.42 11.76 0.48
C ARG A 58 14.49 10.75 1.61
N PHE A 59 14.63 9.48 1.26
CA PHE A 59 14.79 8.41 2.23
C PHE A 59 15.89 7.46 1.77
N GLU A 60 16.49 6.77 2.73
CA GLU A 60 17.50 5.75 2.51
C GLU A 60 17.03 4.46 3.17
N VAL A 61 17.31 3.32 2.53
CA VAL A 61 17.03 1.99 3.08
C VAL A 61 18.35 1.37 3.50
N LEU A 62 18.58 1.34 4.81
CA LEU A 62 19.71 0.64 5.40
C LEU A 62 19.35 -0.84 5.58
N GLY A 63 20.30 -1.75 5.35
CA GLY A 63 20.06 -3.19 5.51
C GLY A 63 19.27 -3.84 4.38
N LYS A 64 19.35 -3.30 3.14
CA LYS A 64 18.63 -3.82 1.96
C LYS A 64 19.01 -5.27 1.64
N GLU A 65 20.23 -5.67 1.96
CA GLU A 65 20.74 -7.03 1.87
C GLU A 65 19.92 -8.03 2.69
N ASN A 66 19.35 -7.62 3.82
CA ASN A 66 18.47 -8.48 4.63
C ASN A 66 17.17 -8.80 3.89
N ILE A 67 16.65 -7.86 3.09
CA ILE A 67 15.47 -8.07 2.25
C ILE A 67 15.81 -9.09 1.14
N GLN A 68 16.98 -8.95 0.53
CA GLN A 68 17.41 -9.85 -0.54
C GLN A 68 17.69 -11.27 -0.03
N ALA A 69 18.22 -11.41 1.19
CA ALA A 69 18.51 -12.70 1.81
C ALA A 69 17.26 -13.55 2.04
N VAL A 70 16.10 -12.92 2.25
CA VAL A 70 14.82 -13.60 2.49
C VAL A 70 13.87 -13.52 1.30
N ILE A 71 14.39 -13.12 0.12
CA ILE A 71 13.54 -12.82 -1.05
C ILE A 71 12.65 -14.00 -1.42
N ASP A 72 13.13 -15.24 -1.33
CA ASP A 72 12.40 -16.44 -1.75
C ASP A 72 11.56 -17.06 -0.63
N GLN A 73 11.50 -16.44 0.54
CA GLN A 73 10.81 -16.97 1.71
C GLN A 73 9.53 -16.19 2.01
N PRO A 74 8.47 -16.87 2.49
CA PRO A 74 7.32 -16.18 3.08
C PRO A 74 7.75 -15.51 4.39
N VAL A 75 7.58 -14.18 4.47
CA VAL A 75 8.00 -13.39 5.63
C VAL A 75 6.89 -12.46 6.12
N VAL A 76 6.85 -12.25 7.43
CA VAL A 76 5.98 -11.24 8.05
C VAL A 76 6.82 -10.01 8.37
N ILE A 77 6.48 -8.89 7.73
CA ILE A 77 7.17 -7.61 7.96
C ILE A 77 6.50 -6.89 9.12
N LEU A 78 7.26 -6.67 10.19
CA LEU A 78 6.83 -5.91 11.36
C LEU A 78 7.51 -4.54 11.36
N SER A 79 6.72 -3.47 11.23
CA SER A 79 7.21 -2.09 11.29
C SER A 79 6.43 -1.29 12.31
N LYS A 80 7.13 -0.44 13.05
CA LYS A 80 6.50 0.64 13.81
C LYS A 80 5.76 1.55 12.82
N HIS A 81 4.54 1.95 13.15
CA HIS A 81 3.78 2.90 12.32
C HIS A 81 4.06 4.31 12.85
N GLN A 82 4.91 5.07 12.16
CA GLN A 82 5.20 6.48 12.48
C GLN A 82 4.43 7.43 11.58
N SER A 83 4.13 7.03 10.34
CA SER A 83 3.25 7.81 9.47
C SER A 83 2.59 6.96 8.37
N ALA A 84 1.74 7.61 7.58
CA ALA A 84 1.17 7.01 6.37
C ALA A 84 2.20 6.91 5.22
N TRP A 85 3.39 7.49 5.37
CA TRP A 85 4.43 7.41 4.34
C TRP A 85 4.99 5.99 4.21
N GLU A 86 5.25 5.30 5.33
CA GLU A 86 5.85 3.96 5.31
C GLU A 86 4.99 2.96 4.53
N THR A 87 3.66 3.03 4.65
CA THR A 87 2.76 2.11 3.94
C THR A 87 2.88 2.27 2.43
N ILE A 88 3.08 3.48 1.92
CA ILE A 88 3.28 3.76 0.49
C ILE A 88 4.72 3.41 0.09
N ALA A 89 5.70 3.75 0.93
CA ALA A 89 7.09 3.46 0.65
C ALA A 89 7.39 1.96 0.59
N PHE A 90 6.67 1.13 1.34
CA PHE A 90 6.86 -0.33 1.28
C PHE A 90 6.57 -0.93 -0.10
N LEU A 91 5.64 -0.35 -0.86
CA LEU A 91 5.33 -0.77 -2.24
C LEU A 91 6.53 -0.61 -3.20
N GLN A 92 7.49 0.27 -2.90
CA GLN A 92 8.72 0.44 -3.68
C GLN A 92 9.95 -0.20 -3.02
N ILE A 93 9.96 -0.34 -1.68
CA ILE A 93 11.10 -0.90 -0.94
C ILE A 93 11.14 -2.42 -1.09
N PHE A 94 9.98 -3.08 -1.00
CA PHE A 94 9.89 -4.53 -1.07
C PHE A 94 9.57 -4.97 -2.51
N PRO A 95 10.37 -5.90 -3.07
CA PRO A 95 10.24 -6.32 -4.47
C PRO A 95 9.10 -7.33 -4.72
N LYS A 96 8.61 -8.01 -3.67
CA LYS A 96 7.51 -8.98 -3.75
C LYS A 96 6.16 -8.36 -3.43
N ASP A 97 5.11 -9.06 -3.88
CA ASP A 97 3.72 -8.69 -3.63
C ASP A 97 3.43 -8.65 -2.13
N LEU A 98 3.11 -7.46 -1.63
CA LEU A 98 2.81 -7.22 -0.22
C LEU A 98 1.33 -7.46 0.07
N CYS A 99 1.06 -8.28 1.08
CA CYS A 99 -0.26 -8.45 1.65
C CYS A 99 -0.37 -7.65 2.95
N TYR A 100 -1.06 -6.50 2.90
CA TYR A 100 -1.29 -5.67 4.09
C TYR A 100 -2.42 -6.23 4.94
N VAL A 101 -2.31 -6.05 6.25
CA VAL A 101 -3.43 -6.19 7.20
C VAL A 101 -3.98 -4.79 7.48
N PHE A 102 -5.23 -4.53 7.07
CA PHE A 102 -5.85 -3.21 7.24
C PHE A 102 -7.27 -3.28 7.82
N LYS A 103 -7.82 -2.14 8.27
CA LYS A 103 -9.16 -2.10 8.85
C LYS A 103 -10.22 -2.19 7.74
N ARG A 104 -11.26 -2.99 7.93
CA ARG A 104 -12.34 -3.19 6.94
C ARG A 104 -12.98 -1.86 6.49
N GLU A 105 -13.06 -0.87 7.36
CA GLU A 105 -13.64 0.44 7.07
C GLU A 105 -12.90 1.20 5.96
N LEU A 106 -11.63 0.88 5.67
CA LEU A 106 -10.92 1.50 4.54
C LEU A 106 -11.58 1.15 3.20
N LEU A 107 -12.30 0.03 3.10
CA LEU A 107 -13.04 -0.35 1.89
C LEU A 107 -14.19 0.63 1.57
N TRP A 108 -14.64 1.41 2.55
CA TRP A 108 -15.71 2.40 2.38
C TRP A 108 -15.20 3.72 1.77
N ILE A 109 -13.88 3.94 1.76
CA ILE A 109 -13.30 5.16 1.19
C ILE A 109 -13.50 5.11 -0.34
N PRO A 110 -14.18 6.09 -0.95
CA PRO A 110 -14.37 6.12 -2.39
C PRO A 110 -13.05 6.10 -3.14
N PHE A 111 -13.04 5.43 -4.30
CA PHE A 111 -11.88 5.24 -5.18
C PHE A 111 -10.76 4.40 -4.57
N PHE A 112 -10.13 4.87 -3.50
CA PHE A 112 -9.03 4.16 -2.84
C PHE A 112 -9.48 2.83 -2.24
N GLY A 113 -10.54 2.85 -1.42
CA GLY A 113 -11.11 1.67 -0.75
C GLY A 113 -11.60 0.62 -1.74
N TRP A 114 -12.22 1.06 -2.83
CA TRP A 114 -12.74 0.19 -3.88
C TRP A 114 -11.61 -0.55 -4.60
N VAL A 115 -10.51 0.13 -4.91
CA VAL A 115 -9.35 -0.49 -5.58
C VAL A 115 -8.62 -1.46 -4.65
N ILE A 116 -8.36 -1.08 -3.39
CA ILE A 116 -7.71 -2.02 -2.46
C ILE A 116 -8.58 -3.23 -2.14
N GLY A 117 -9.91 -3.11 -2.25
CA GLY A 117 -10.84 -4.24 -2.14
C GLY A 117 -10.75 -5.25 -3.28
N LEU A 118 -10.17 -4.85 -4.43
CA LEU A 118 -9.88 -5.74 -5.56
C LEU A 118 -8.49 -6.39 -5.48
N LEU A 119 -7.73 -6.07 -4.44
CA LEU A 119 -6.45 -6.70 -4.12
C LEU A 119 -6.70 -7.80 -3.08
N ASN A 120 -6.00 -8.92 -3.22
CA ASN A 120 -6.10 -10.05 -2.31
C ASN A 120 -5.31 -9.76 -1.03
N MET A 121 -5.79 -8.82 -0.22
CA MET A 121 -5.18 -8.37 1.04
C MET A 121 -6.01 -8.81 2.26
N ILE A 122 -5.46 -8.69 3.46
CA ILE A 122 -6.14 -9.09 4.70
C ILE A 122 -6.83 -7.87 5.28
N HIS A 123 -8.14 -7.94 5.45
CA HIS A 123 -8.90 -6.88 6.11
C HIS A 123 -9.59 -7.43 7.36
N ILE A 124 -9.56 -6.65 8.44
CA ILE A 124 -10.07 -7.06 9.76
C ILE A 124 -11.11 -6.07 10.28
N ASN A 125 -12.10 -6.61 11.00
CA ASN A 125 -13.03 -5.80 11.77
C ASN A 125 -12.49 -5.58 13.18
N ARG A 126 -11.85 -4.43 13.43
CA ARG A 126 -11.20 -4.14 14.72
C ARG A 126 -12.16 -3.99 15.91
N SER A 127 -13.47 -3.90 15.69
CA SER A 127 -14.44 -3.93 16.79
C SER A 127 -14.63 -5.32 17.40
N ASP A 128 -14.16 -6.37 16.72
CA ASP A 128 -14.12 -7.74 17.21
C ASP A 128 -12.67 -8.16 17.51
N THR A 129 -12.19 -7.76 18.69
CA THR A 129 -10.80 -7.98 19.11
C THR A 129 -10.44 -9.46 19.24
N GLY A 130 -11.41 -10.31 19.60
CA GLY A 130 -11.21 -11.77 19.74
C GLY A 130 -11.13 -12.48 18.39
N GLY A 131 -12.03 -12.16 17.45
CA GLY A 131 -12.05 -12.74 16.12
C GLY A 131 -10.95 -12.23 15.18
N SER A 132 -10.46 -11.01 15.39
CA SER A 132 -9.48 -10.37 14.50
C SER A 132 -8.16 -11.13 14.40
N ALA A 133 -7.59 -11.61 15.51
CA ALA A 133 -6.31 -12.33 15.50
C ALA A 133 -6.43 -13.67 14.76
N ILE A 134 -7.53 -14.39 14.99
CA ILE A 134 -7.84 -15.65 14.30
C ILE A 134 -8.06 -15.41 12.80
N SER A 135 -8.76 -14.33 12.45
CA SER A 135 -9.00 -13.94 11.05
C SER A 135 -7.70 -13.66 10.30
N VAL A 136 -6.74 -12.95 10.92
CA VAL A 136 -5.41 -12.72 10.33
C VAL A 136 -4.67 -14.04 10.15
N ALA A 137 -4.70 -14.93 11.14
CA ALA A 137 -4.01 -16.21 11.05
C ALA A 137 -4.57 -17.10 9.94
N ASN A 138 -5.90 -17.15 9.78
CA ASN A 138 -6.55 -17.95 8.74
C ASN A 138 -6.29 -17.38 7.35
N GLN A 139 -6.56 -16.08 7.14
CA GLN A 139 -6.29 -15.44 5.84
C GLN A 139 -4.79 -15.44 5.52
N GLY A 140 -3.92 -15.29 6.52
CA GLY A 140 -2.47 -15.35 6.33
C GLY A 140 -1.99 -16.69 5.79
N LYS A 141 -2.54 -17.81 6.26
CA LYS A 141 -2.19 -19.15 5.74
C LYS A 141 -2.58 -19.36 4.28
N GLU A 142 -3.62 -18.69 3.80
CA GLU A 142 -4.04 -18.77 2.39
C GLU A 142 -3.17 -17.91 1.46
N ARG A 143 -2.37 -16.99 2.03
CA ARG A 143 -1.59 -15.99 1.28
C ARG A 143 -0.08 -16.23 1.30
N LEU A 144 0.40 -17.20 2.09
CA LEU A 144 1.80 -17.64 2.18
C LEU A 144 1.99 -18.95 1.41
#